data_AF-A0AAQ4DMV2-F1
#
_entry.id   AF-A0AAQ4DMV2-F1
#
_cell.length_a   1.000
_cell.length_b   1.000
_cell.length_c   1.000
_cell.angle_alpha   90.00
_cell.angle_beta   90.00
_cell.angle_gamma   90.00
#
_symmetry.space_group_name_H-M   'P 1'
#
loop_
_entity.id
_entity.type
_entity.pdbx_description
1 polymer ?
#
loop_
_entity_poly.entity_id
_entity_poly.type
_entity_poly.pdbx_seq_one_letter_code
_entity_poly.pdbx_strand_id
1 'polypeptide(L)'
;MVLTTVVLHNYLRRRRGTRQLYTPPESLDVEDILTGDIRRGTWRHSDCQAGAVQPLKKRGSNCSQEARRIREDFKDYFYKEGQLSWQWRLVSYPGS
;
A
#
# COMPACT_ATOMS: atom_id res chain seq x y z
N MET A 1 19.29 8.09 4.11
CA MET A 1 19.19 6.61 4.15
C MET A 1 17.96 6.04 3.42
N VAL A 2 16.88 6.79 3.18
CA VAL A 2 15.67 6.28 2.49
C VAL A 2 15.96 5.79 1.07
N LEU A 3 16.68 6.57 0.25
CA LEU A 3 16.97 6.22 -1.15
C LEU A 3 17.79 4.93 -1.26
N THR A 4 18.80 4.74 -0.42
CA THR A 4 19.62 3.53 -0.38
C THR A 4 18.78 2.29 -0.08
N THR A 5 17.87 2.38 0.90
CA THR A 5 16.95 1.29 1.24
C THR A 5 15.99 0.97 0.10
N VAL A 6 15.46 2.00 -0.59
CA VAL A 6 14.59 1.82 -1.77
C VAL A 6 15.34 1.14 -2.91
N VAL A 7 16.57 1.58 -3.20
CA VAL A 7 17.42 0.97 -4.23
C VAL A 7 17.70 -0.50 -3.92
N LEU A 8 18.07 -0.82 -2.67
CA LEU A 8 18.32 -2.18 -2.24
C LEU A 8 17.06 -3.06 -2.35
N HIS A 9 15.91 -2.57 -1.89
CA HIS A 9 14.62 -3.26 -2.01
C HIS A 9 14.29 -3.60 -3.47
N ASN A 10 14.43 -2.61 -4.36
CA ASN A 10 14.17 -2.78 -5.79
C ASN A 10 15.13 -3.80 -6.41
N TYR A 11 16.42 -3.75 -6.03
CA TYR A 11 17.43 -4.70 -6.48
C TYR A 11 17.09 -6.14 -6.08
N LEU A 12 16.75 -6.36 -4.80
CA LEU A 12 16.42 -7.69 -4.26
C LEU A 12 15.16 -8.29 -4.90
N ARG A 13 14.16 -7.45 -5.21
CA ARG A 13 12.92 -7.90 -5.87
C ARG A 13 13.09 -8.18 -7.36
N ARG A 14 14.04 -7.55 -8.04
CA ARG A 14 14.25 -7.72 -9.49
C ARG A 14 14.99 -9.01 -9.85
N ARG A 15 15.88 -9.48 -8.99
CA ARG A 15 16.73 -10.66 -9.22
C ARG A 15 15.95 -11.96 -8.96
N ARG A 16 15.88 -12.86 -9.94
CA ARG A 16 15.12 -14.13 -9.83
C ARG A 16 15.53 -14.98 -8.63
N GLY A 17 16.82 -15.06 -8.32
CA GLY A 17 17.34 -15.87 -7.20
C GLY A 17 17.05 -15.29 -5.82
N THR A 18 17.03 -13.96 -5.66
CA THR A 18 16.77 -13.33 -4.35
C THR A 18 15.32 -12.94 -4.15
N ARG A 19 14.53 -12.83 -5.23
CA ARG A 19 13.13 -12.38 -5.15
C ARG A 19 12.29 -13.31 -4.28
N GLN A 20 12.39 -14.62 -4.49
CA GLN A 20 11.60 -15.59 -3.73
C GLN A 20 12.03 -15.64 -2.26
N LEU A 21 13.31 -15.38 -1.97
CA LEU A 21 13.84 -15.36 -0.61
C LEU A 21 13.47 -14.07 0.14
N TYR A 22 13.59 -12.93 -0.54
CA TYR A 22 13.35 -11.60 0.05
C TYR A 22 11.86 -11.25 0.10
N THR A 23 11.07 -11.72 -0.86
CA THR A 23 9.63 -11.52 -0.91
C THR A 23 8.91 -12.82 -1.32
N PRO A 24 8.73 -13.73 -0.35
CA PRO A 24 7.69 -14.71 -0.28
C PRO A 24 6.56 -14.60 -1.29
N PRO A 25 6.24 -15.57 -2.18
CA PRO A 25 4.83 -15.74 -2.53
C PRO A 25 4.05 -15.82 -1.21
N GLU A 26 2.95 -15.08 -1.08
CA GLU A 26 2.18 -14.92 0.17
C GLU A 26 2.74 -13.97 1.23
N SER A 27 3.98 -13.46 1.15
CA SER A 27 4.49 -12.60 2.24
C SER A 27 3.88 -11.19 2.26
N LEU A 28 3.43 -10.70 1.11
CA LEU A 28 2.83 -9.36 0.95
C LEU A 28 1.37 -9.47 0.52
N ASP A 29 0.63 -8.38 0.71
CA ASP A 29 -0.73 -8.27 0.18
C ASP A 29 -0.68 -8.27 -1.36
N VAL A 30 -1.59 -9.01 -1.98
CA VAL A 30 -1.77 -9.06 -3.43
C VAL A 30 -3.21 -8.67 -3.75
N GLU A 31 -3.36 -7.65 -4.58
CA GLU A 31 -4.65 -7.17 -5.05
C GLU A 31 -5.00 -7.86 -6.38
N ASP A 32 -6.20 -8.40 -6.47
CA ASP A 32 -6.79 -8.79 -7.74
C ASP A 32 -7.35 -7.53 -8.43
N ILE A 33 -6.75 -7.14 -9.55
CA ILE A 33 -7.08 -5.92 -10.29
C ILE A 33 -8.49 -6.00 -10.91
N LEU A 34 -9.02 -7.21 -11.11
CA LEU A 34 -10.33 -7.43 -11.73
C LEU A 34 -11.45 -7.45 -10.69
N THR A 35 -11.24 -8.09 -9.55
CA THR A 35 -12.25 -8.20 -8.48
C THR A 35 -12.14 -7.11 -7.41
N GLY A 36 -10.97 -6.49 -7.28
CA GLY A 36 -10.65 -5.57 -6.18
C GLY A 36 -10.37 -6.29 -4.86
N ASP A 37 -10.35 -7.63 -4.85
CA ASP A 37 -10.13 -8.39 -3.63
C ASP A 37 -8.65 -8.33 -3.21
N ILE A 38 -8.41 -8.01 -1.95
CA ILE A 38 -7.08 -8.00 -1.36
C ILE A 38 -6.82 -9.35 -0.68
N ARG A 39 -5.95 -10.15 -1.28
CA ARG A 39 -5.41 -11.33 -0.64
C ARG A 39 -4.33 -10.92 0.36
N ARG A 40 -4.65 -11.08 1.65
CA ARG A 40 -3.80 -10.67 2.77
C ARG A 40 -2.53 -11.52 2.85
N GLY A 41 -1.39 -10.85 2.97
CA GLY A 41 -0.10 -11.52 3.15
C GLY A 41 0.09 -12.10 4.55
N THR A 42 1.06 -13.00 4.69
CA THR A 42 1.41 -13.65 5.95
C THR A 42 1.94 -12.67 6.99
N TRP A 43 2.47 -11.51 6.58
CA TRP A 43 2.92 -10.44 7.49
C TRP A 43 1.80 -9.92 8.42
N ARG A 44 0.53 -10.13 8.08
CA ARG A 44 -0.64 -9.79 8.90
C ARG A 44 -1.05 -10.88 9.89
N HIS A 45 -0.62 -12.12 9.64
CA HIS A 45 -1.05 -13.31 10.37
C HIS A 45 0.06 -13.92 11.24
N SER A 46 1.32 -13.61 10.93
CA SER A 46 2.44 -14.00 11.79
C SER A 46 2.25 -13.34 13.15
N ASP A 47 1.99 -14.17 14.16
CA ASP A 47 1.88 -13.75 15.55
C ASP A 47 2.97 -12.73 15.86
N CYS A 48 2.56 -11.60 16.41
CA CYS A 48 3.38 -10.46 16.81
C CYS A 48 4.41 -10.81 17.92
N GLN A 49 4.82 -12.08 18.05
CA GLN A 49 5.81 -12.57 19.00
C GLN A 49 7.21 -12.01 18.73
N ALA A 50 7.47 -11.48 17.53
CA ALA A 50 8.78 -10.94 17.14
C ALA A 50 8.84 -9.41 16.91
N GLY A 51 7.83 -8.63 17.33
CA GLY A 51 7.94 -7.17 17.50
C GLY A 51 8.28 -6.30 16.26
N ALA A 52 8.36 -6.86 15.05
CA ALA A 52 8.83 -6.13 13.87
C ALA A 52 7.88 -5.03 13.38
N VAL A 53 6.56 -5.22 13.53
CA VAL A 53 5.53 -4.23 13.17
C VAL A 53 4.47 -4.21 14.26
N GLN A 54 4.47 -3.17 15.09
CA GLN A 54 3.45 -2.97 16.11
C GLN A 54 2.33 -2.08 15.59
N PRO A 55 1.06 -2.32 15.99
CA PRO A 55 -0.02 -1.40 15.71
C PRO A 55 0.33 0.00 16.23
N LEU A 56 0.44 0.97 15.32
CA LEU A 56 0.69 2.35 15.70
C LEU A 56 -0.55 2.88 16.43
N LYS A 57 -0.35 3.43 17.64
CA LYS A 57 -1.42 4.14 18.34
C LYS A 57 -1.85 5.33 17.48
N LYS A 58 -3.16 5.46 17.26
CA LYS A 58 -3.75 6.57 16.51
C LYS A 58 -3.47 7.87 17.27
N ARG A 59 -2.43 8.60 16.88
CA ARG A 59 -2.13 9.93 17.41
C ARG A 59 -2.86 10.97 16.56
N GLY A 60 -3.47 11.96 17.19
CA GLY A 60 -4.04 13.11 16.48
C GLY A 60 -2.97 13.72 15.57
N SER A 61 -3.26 13.78 14.26
CA SER A 61 -2.36 14.39 13.29
C SER A 61 -2.65 15.88 13.22
N ASN A 62 -1.73 16.70 13.72
CA ASN A 62 -1.72 18.13 13.40
C ASN A 62 -1.15 18.29 11.98
N CYS A 63 -1.95 17.93 10.99
CA CYS A 63 -1.59 18.13 9.61
C CYS A 63 -1.55 19.65 9.32
N SER A 64 -0.47 20.13 8.69
CA SER A 64 -0.39 21.54 8.30
C SER A 64 -1.52 21.89 7.34
N GLN A 65 -1.98 23.14 7.38
CA GLN A 65 -3.02 23.62 6.46
C GLN A 65 -2.59 23.46 4.99
N GLU A 66 -1.29 23.58 4.72
CA GLU A 66 -0.72 23.35 3.39
C GLU A 66 -0.90 21.89 2.93
N ALA A 67 -0.56 20.91 3.78
CA ALA A 67 -0.76 19.51 3.46
C ALA A 67 -2.25 19.15 3.33
N ARG A 68 -3.15 19.88 4.00
CA ARG A 68 -4.59 19.76 3.77
C ARG A 68 -4.99 20.27 2.38
N ARG A 69 -4.56 21.47 1.99
CA ARG A 69 -4.84 22.05 0.67
C ARG A 69 -4.36 21.15 -0.46
N ILE A 70 -3.10 20.71 -0.38
CA ILE A 70 -2.53 19.79 -1.37
C ILE A 70 -3.38 18.52 -1.53
N ARG A 71 -3.84 17.92 -0.42
CA ARG A 71 -4.73 16.74 -0.49
C ARG A 71 -6.08 17.05 -1.12
N GLU A 72 -6.65 18.22 -0.85
CA GLU A 72 -7.91 18.67 -1.46
C GLU A 72 -7.74 18.87 -2.97
N ASP A 73 -6.65 19.49 -3.41
CA ASP A 73 -6.34 19.71 -4.83
C ASP A 73 -6.19 18.38 -5.59
N PHE A 74 -5.42 17.44 -5.03
CA PHE A 74 -5.28 16.10 -5.63
C PHE A 74 -6.61 15.36 -5.67
N LYS A 75 -7.40 15.42 -4.58
CA LYS A 75 -8.72 14.79 -4.53
C LYS A 75 -9.62 15.31 -5.65
N ASP A 76 -9.68 16.63 -5.83
CA ASP A 76 -10.52 17.27 -6.84
C ASP A 76 -10.08 16.90 -8.26
N TYR A 77 -8.76 16.86 -8.51
CA TYR A 77 -8.21 16.45 -9.79
C TYR A 77 -8.59 14.99 -10.14
N PHE A 78 -8.34 14.03 -9.23
CA PHE A 78 -8.65 12.62 -9.47
C PHE A 78 -10.15 12.30 -9.50
N TYR A 79 -11.00 13.19 -8.97
CA TYR A 79 -12.45 13.04 -9.05
C TYR A 79 -13.04 13.60 -10.35
N LYS A 80 -12.40 14.62 -10.93
CA LYS A 80 -12.87 15.33 -12.13
C LYS A 80 -12.05 14.91 -13.36
N GLU A 81 -11.01 15.67 -13.68
CA GLU A 81 -10.25 15.59 -14.92
C GLU A 81 -9.39 14.32 -15.03
N GLY A 82 -8.81 13.88 -13.91
CA GLY A 82 -7.95 12.70 -13.83
C GLY A 82 -8.69 11.39 -13.63
N GLN A 83 -10.01 11.37 -13.80
CA GLN A 83 -10.83 10.21 -13.52
C GLN A 83 -10.57 9.07 -14.52
N LEU A 84 -10.35 7.87 -14.00
CA LEU A 84 -10.15 6.67 -14.82
C LEU A 84 -11.44 5.86 -14.94
N SER A 85 -11.67 5.25 -16.10
CA SER A 85 -12.88 4.49 -16.40
C SER A 85 -13.13 3.30 -15.46
N TRP A 86 -12.06 2.75 -14.86
CA TRP A 86 -12.13 1.65 -13.90
C TRP A 86 -12.24 2.11 -12.44
N GLN A 87 -12.04 3.39 -12.15
CA GLN A 87 -11.98 3.92 -10.78
C GLN A 87 -13.26 3.64 -9.99
N TRP A 88 -14.42 3.76 -10.64
CA TRP A 88 -15.71 3.50 -10.01
C TRP A 88 -16.00 2.02 -9.78
N ARG A 89 -15.38 1.13 -10.55
CA ARG A 89 -15.54 -0.32 -10.39
C ARG A 89 -15.05 -0.80 -9.02
N LEU A 90 -13.99 -0.19 -8.51
CA LEU A 90 -13.42 -0.49 -7.20
C LEU A 90 -14.27 0.08 -6.04
N VAL A 91 -15.05 1.13 -6.28
CA VAL A 91 -15.87 1.79 -5.25
C VAL A 91 -17.26 1.15 -5.12
N SER A 92 -17.79 0.57 -6.20
CA SER A 92 -19.14 -0.02 -6.24
C SER A 92 -19.22 -1.49 -5.80
N TYR A 93 -18.14 -2.09 -5.29
CA TYR A 93 -18.17 -3.49 -4.84
C TYR A 93 -18.88 -3.61 -3.48
N PRO A 94 -19.95 -4.41 -3.35
CA PRO A 94 -20.80 -4.48 -2.16
C PRO A 94 -20.22 -5.38 -1.04
N GLY A 95 -18.90 -5.33 -0.81
CA GLY A 95 -18.18 -6.35 -0.02
C GLY A 95 -17.17 -5.87 1.02
N SER A 96 -17.05 -4.56 1.29
CA SER A 96 -16.16 -4.05 2.36
C SER A 96 -16.60 -2.70 2.91
#